data_AF-A0ABD0QMU2-F1
#
_entry.id   AF-A0ABD0QMU2-F1
#
_cell.length_a   1.000
_cell.length_b   1.000
_cell.length_c   1.000
_cell.angle_alpha   90.00
_cell.angle_beta   90.00
_cell.angle_gamma   90.00
#
_symmetry.space_group_name_H-M   'P 1'
#
loop_
_entity.id
_entity.type
_entity.pdbx_description
1 polymer ?
#
loop_
_entity_poly.entity_id
_entity_poly.type
_entity_poly.pdbx_seq_one_letter_code
_entity_poly.pdbx_strand_id
1 'polypeptide(L)'
;LPLKQVRQKFNSMDMTIKENLREVIEESANKFGMKDIRVQTFAVHFGFKNRFLASDVVQAASALLENVEKDETPTDNFIKALDCLSRSNLERLHLGIDLAKKKLKAIQQTVASCICTNLILSQGPFLYCHLLE
;
A
#
# COMPACT_ATOMS: atom_id res chain seq x y z
N LEU A 1 -18.02 -2.73 -12.60
CA LEU A 1 -16.76 -3.11 -13.30
C LEU A 1 -16.72 -4.63 -13.52
N PRO A 2 -16.28 -5.13 -14.69
CA PRO A 2 -16.16 -6.57 -14.96
C PRO A 2 -15.14 -7.26 -14.06
N LEU A 3 -15.44 -8.48 -13.56
CA LEU A 3 -14.59 -9.20 -12.60
C LEU A 3 -13.16 -9.43 -13.12
N LYS A 4 -13.01 -9.74 -14.42
CA LYS A 4 -11.69 -9.93 -15.05
C LYS A 4 -10.84 -8.65 -14.96
N GLN A 5 -11.46 -7.49 -15.17
CA GLN A 5 -10.79 -6.18 -15.11
C GLN A 5 -10.40 -5.81 -13.67
N VAL A 6 -11.18 -6.21 -12.68
CA VAL A 6 -10.89 -5.93 -11.25
C VAL A 6 -9.79 -6.83 -10.69
N ARG A 7 -9.69 -8.09 -11.14
CA ARG A 7 -8.68 -9.05 -10.64
C ARG A 7 -7.31 -8.90 -11.30
N GLN A 8 -7.22 -8.28 -12.47
CA GLN A 8 -5.96 -8.08 -13.18
C GLN A 8 -5.18 -6.87 -12.66
N LYS A 9 -3.90 -6.77 -13.02
CA LYS A 9 -3.07 -5.60 -12.68
C LYS A 9 -3.62 -4.34 -13.33
N PHE A 10 -3.64 -3.23 -12.59
CA PHE A 10 -4.09 -1.93 -13.08
C PHE A 10 -3.42 -1.56 -14.41
N ASN A 11 -2.11 -1.76 -14.54
CA ASN A 11 -1.38 -1.46 -15.77
C ASN A 11 -1.88 -2.22 -17.01
N SER A 12 -2.51 -3.38 -16.83
CA SER A 12 -3.07 -4.22 -17.90
C SER A 12 -4.56 -3.97 -18.17
N MET A 13 -5.20 -3.06 -17.42
CA MET A 13 -6.60 -2.70 -17.60
C MET A 13 -6.83 -1.91 -18.88
N ASP A 14 -8.02 -2.06 -19.47
CA ASP A 14 -8.43 -1.33 -20.68
C ASP A 14 -8.36 0.19 -20.46
N MET A 15 -7.91 0.93 -21.47
CA MET A 15 -7.67 2.37 -21.36
C MET A 15 -8.96 3.14 -21.05
N THR A 16 -10.05 2.79 -21.71
CA THR A 16 -11.38 3.39 -21.48
C THR A 16 -11.85 3.20 -20.04
N ILE A 17 -11.50 2.07 -19.41
CA ILE A 17 -11.85 1.83 -18.01
C ILE A 17 -10.96 2.67 -17.10
N LYS A 18 -9.64 2.74 -17.35
CA LYS A 18 -8.70 3.55 -16.56
C LYS A 18 -9.08 5.03 -16.53
N GLU A 19 -9.50 5.58 -17.67
CA GLU A 19 -9.87 6.99 -17.80
C GLU A 19 -11.12 7.32 -16.96
N ASN A 20 -12.13 6.44 -16.99
CA ASN A 20 -13.39 6.64 -16.27
C ASN A 20 -13.36 6.13 -14.82
N LEU A 21 -12.33 5.38 -14.41
CA LEU A 21 -12.29 4.69 -13.11
C LEU A 21 -12.46 5.64 -11.93
N ARG A 22 -11.89 6.85 -12.04
CA ARG A 22 -11.95 7.85 -10.96
C ARG A 22 -13.39 8.30 -10.69
N GLU A 23 -14.13 8.64 -11.74
CA GLU A 23 -15.52 9.11 -11.63
C GLU A 23 -16.43 7.99 -11.12
N VAL A 24 -16.27 6.78 -11.66
CA VAL A 24 -17.04 5.59 -11.22
C VAL A 24 -16.83 5.28 -9.74
N ILE A 25 -15.60 5.40 -9.25
CA ILE A 25 -15.29 5.21 -7.82
C ILE A 25 -15.92 6.33 -6.99
N GLU A 26 -15.83 7.59 -7.42
CA GLU A 26 -16.36 8.75 -6.71
C GLU A 26 -17.90 8.71 -6.58
N GLU A 27 -18.61 8.38 -7.66
CA GLU A 27 -20.07 8.17 -7.63
C GLU A 27 -20.47 7.04 -6.68
N SER A 28 -19.75 5.92 -6.75
CA SER A 28 -20.00 4.78 -5.86
C SER A 28 -19.72 5.15 -4.40
N ALA A 29 -18.62 5.85 -4.13
CA ALA A 29 -18.22 6.29 -2.80
C ALA A 29 -19.28 7.18 -2.15
N ASN A 30 -19.79 8.16 -2.90
CA ASN A 30 -20.86 9.04 -2.47
C ASN A 30 -22.13 8.26 -2.12
N LYS A 31 -22.48 7.24 -2.92
CA LYS A 31 -23.63 6.36 -2.66
C LYS A 31 -23.51 5.57 -1.35
N PHE A 32 -22.29 5.14 -0.98
CA PHE A 32 -22.02 4.39 0.25
C PHE A 32 -21.60 5.27 1.43
N GLY A 33 -21.67 6.60 1.30
CA GLY A 33 -21.31 7.54 2.38
C GLY A 33 -19.81 7.69 2.63
N MET A 34 -18.95 7.25 1.70
CA MET A 34 -17.50 7.39 1.78
C MET A 34 -17.07 8.73 1.18
N LYS A 35 -16.85 9.75 2.00
CA LYS A 35 -16.59 11.14 1.55
C LYS A 35 -15.12 11.44 1.24
N ASP A 36 -14.19 10.77 1.91
CA ASP A 36 -12.76 11.12 1.88
C ASP A 36 -11.90 10.20 1.01
N ILE A 37 -12.45 9.71 -0.11
CA ILE A 37 -11.71 8.82 -1.03
C ILE A 37 -10.73 9.61 -1.91
N ARG A 38 -11.10 10.83 -2.31
CA ARG A 38 -10.28 11.65 -3.21
C ARG A 38 -9.30 12.49 -2.39
N VAL A 39 -8.02 12.14 -2.48
CA VAL A 39 -6.94 12.88 -1.82
C VAL A 39 -6.19 13.76 -2.81
N GLN A 40 -5.72 14.92 -2.34
CA GLN A 40 -4.77 15.74 -3.07
C GLN A 40 -3.37 15.14 -2.86
N THR A 41 -2.69 14.82 -3.95
CA THR A 41 -1.38 14.18 -3.93
C THR A 41 -0.58 14.55 -5.18
N PHE A 42 0.69 14.18 -5.17
CA PHE A 42 1.63 14.43 -6.26
C PHE A 42 1.99 13.12 -6.95
N ALA A 43 2.29 13.22 -8.24
CA ALA A 43 2.79 12.10 -9.03
C ALA A 43 4.10 12.51 -9.72
N VAL A 44 5.05 11.60 -9.75
CA VAL A 44 6.27 11.74 -10.55
C VAL A 44 6.21 10.79 -11.75
N HIS A 45 6.72 11.24 -12.89
CA HIS A 45 6.80 10.46 -14.11
C HIS A 45 8.24 10.43 -14.61
N PHE A 46 8.85 9.24 -14.63
CA PHE A 46 10.23 9.03 -15.08
C PHE A 46 10.34 8.52 -16.53
N GLY A 47 9.21 8.45 -17.24
CA GLY A 47 9.13 7.96 -18.62
C GLY A 47 8.46 6.59 -18.73
N PHE A 48 7.95 6.29 -19.92
CA PHE A 48 7.21 5.06 -20.24
C PHE A 48 6.11 4.74 -19.22
N LYS A 49 6.22 3.61 -18.52
CA LYS A 49 5.23 3.13 -17.54
C LYS A 49 5.58 3.50 -16.10
N ASN A 50 6.69 4.20 -15.87
CA ASN A 50 7.19 4.54 -14.55
C ASN A 50 6.54 5.83 -14.05
N ARG A 51 5.30 5.69 -13.59
CA ARG A 51 4.54 6.73 -12.89
C ARG A 51 4.31 6.27 -11.46
N PHE A 52 4.74 7.08 -10.50
CA PHE A 52 4.63 6.78 -9.08
C PHE A 52 3.90 7.92 -8.37
N LEU A 53 2.98 7.59 -7.47
CA LEU A 53 2.38 8.58 -6.55
C LEU A 53 3.30 8.78 -5.35
N ALA A 54 3.22 9.96 -4.72
CA ALA A 54 3.98 10.26 -3.52
C ALA A 54 3.75 9.21 -2.40
N SER A 55 2.50 8.76 -2.24
CA SER A 55 2.13 7.71 -1.28
C SER A 55 2.79 6.36 -1.60
N ASP A 56 2.94 6.01 -2.88
CA ASP A 56 3.54 4.73 -3.28
C ASP A 56 5.02 4.68 -2.87
N VAL A 57 5.72 5.80 -3.05
CA VAL A 57 7.13 5.95 -2.67
C VAL A 57 7.30 5.90 -1.15
N VAL A 58 6.42 6.56 -0.39
CA VAL A 58 6.44 6.51 1.08
C VAL A 58 6.23 5.09 1.60
N GLN A 59 5.24 4.38 1.07
CA GLN A 59 4.97 2.99 1.48
C GLN A 59 6.12 2.06 1.12
N ALA A 60 6.72 2.24 -0.06
CA ALA A 60 7.86 1.45 -0.49
C ALA A 60 9.11 1.69 0.38
N ALA A 61 9.43 2.95 0.68
CA ALA A 61 10.58 3.30 1.52
C ALA A 61 10.39 2.83 2.97
N SER A 62 9.18 2.99 3.55
CA SER A 62 8.86 2.46 4.88
C SER A 62 8.97 0.93 4.92
N ALA A 63 8.51 0.23 3.89
CA ALA A 63 8.62 -1.23 3.83
C ALA A 63 10.07 -1.73 3.73
N LEU A 64 10.96 -0.99 3.06
CA LEU A 64 12.40 -1.31 3.02
C LEU A 64 13.07 -1.02 4.37
N LEU A 65 12.71 0.09 5.03
CA LEU A 65 13.28 0.49 6.32
C LEU A 65 12.90 -0.48 7.44
N GLU A 66 11.65 -0.91 7.47
CA GLU A 66 11.08 -1.77 8.51
C GLU A 66 11.21 -3.27 8.21
N ASN A 67 12.03 -3.63 7.21
CA ASN A 67 12.24 -5.03 6.87
C ASN A 67 12.92 -5.76 8.04
N VAL A 68 12.42 -6.94 8.39
CA VAL A 68 12.91 -7.74 9.55
C VAL A 68 13.56 -9.05 9.07
N GLU A 69 14.07 -9.07 7.83
CA GLU A 69 14.79 -10.24 7.32
C GLU A 69 16.10 -10.44 8.09
N LYS A 70 16.39 -11.71 8.43
CA LYS A 70 17.40 -12.09 9.42
C LYS A 70 18.84 -11.71 9.04
N ASP A 71 19.08 -11.42 7.77
CA ASP A 71 20.42 -11.18 7.23
C ASP A 71 20.73 -9.68 7.05
N GLU A 72 19.82 -8.77 7.44
CA GLU A 72 19.97 -7.34 7.20
C GLU A 72 20.05 -6.56 8.52
N THR A 73 21.08 -5.72 8.68
CA THR A 73 21.13 -4.83 9.85
C THR A 73 20.16 -3.65 9.69
N PRO A 74 19.70 -3.03 10.79
CA PRO A 74 18.87 -1.82 10.70
C PRO A 74 19.53 -0.70 9.90
N THR A 75 20.86 -0.61 9.95
CA THR A 75 21.64 0.36 9.17
C THR A 75 21.58 0.03 7.67
N ASP A 76 21.68 -1.25 7.29
CA ASP A 76 21.55 -1.65 5.88
C ASP A 76 20.17 -1.32 5.33
N ASN A 77 19.12 -1.49 6.13
CA ASN A 77 17.75 -1.18 5.75
C ASN A 77 17.55 0.33 5.57
N PHE A 78 18.15 1.13 6.45
CA PHE A 78 18.17 2.58 6.30
C PHE A 78 18.84 3.02 4.99
N ILE A 79 19.99 2.44 4.66
CA ILE A 79 20.69 2.76 3.40
C ILE A 79 19.86 2.33 2.19
N LYS A 80 19.25 1.14 2.21
CA LYS A 80 18.36 0.67 1.12
C LYS A 80 17.14 1.57 0.93
N ALA A 81 16.53 2.03 2.03
CA ALA A 81 15.41 2.96 1.99
C ALA A 81 15.83 4.34 1.46
N LEU A 82 17.04 4.80 1.78
CA LEU A 82 17.58 6.04 1.21
C LEU A 82 17.87 5.90 -0.29
N ASP A 83 18.49 4.79 -0.69
CA ASP A 83 18.85 4.50 -2.09
C ASP A 83 17.62 4.43 -3.00
N CYS A 84 16.49 3.92 -2.50
CA CYS A 84 15.26 3.80 -3.30
C CYS A 84 14.62 5.16 -3.65
N LEU A 85 15.00 6.25 -2.95
CA LEU A 85 14.56 7.60 -3.27
C LEU A 85 15.36 8.22 -4.42
N SER A 86 16.50 7.63 -4.78
CA SER A 86 17.28 8.08 -5.92
C SER A 86 16.63 7.66 -7.24
N ARG A 87 16.57 8.60 -8.19
CA ARG A 87 16.10 8.35 -9.56
C ARG A 87 16.92 7.31 -10.31
N SER A 88 18.17 7.10 -9.90
CA SER A 88 19.07 6.11 -10.51
C SER A 88 18.73 4.67 -10.13
N ASN A 89 17.90 4.44 -9.11
CA ASN A 89 17.70 3.11 -8.52
C ASN A 89 16.23 2.71 -8.41
N LEU A 90 15.53 2.71 -9.55
CA LEU A 90 14.11 2.34 -9.60
C LEU A 90 13.85 0.87 -9.27
N GLU A 91 14.84 -0.01 -9.44
CA GLU A 91 14.70 -1.42 -9.07
C GLU A 91 14.47 -1.60 -7.57
N ARG A 92 15.20 -0.85 -6.73
CA ARG A 92 14.99 -0.82 -5.28
C ARG A 92 13.62 -0.29 -4.93
N LEU A 93 13.14 0.75 -5.61
CA LEU A 93 11.80 1.27 -5.42
C LEU A 93 10.73 0.22 -5.74
N HIS A 94 10.87 -0.51 -6.85
CA HIS A 94 9.96 -1.59 -7.21
C HIS A 94 9.96 -2.72 -6.18
N LEU A 95 11.14 -3.12 -5.68
CA LEU A 95 11.25 -4.08 -4.58
C LEU A 95 10.49 -3.61 -3.34
N GLY A 96 10.69 -2.34 -2.94
CA GLY A 96 9.97 -1.74 -1.81
C GLY A 96 8.45 -1.74 -2.00
N ILE A 97 7.96 -1.48 -3.22
CA ILE A 97 6.52 -1.56 -3.53
C ILE A 97 5.98 -2.98 -3.33
N ASP A 98 6.75 -4.01 -3.70
CA ASP A 98 6.31 -5.39 -3.52
C ASP A 98 6.34 -5.83 -2.04
N LEU A 99 7.33 -5.37 -1.27
CA LEU A 99 7.35 -5.53 0.19
C LEU A 99 6.17 -4.80 0.84
N ALA A 100 5.86 -3.58 0.42
CA ALA A 100 4.71 -2.82 0.92
C ALA A 100 3.38 -3.55 0.66
N LYS A 101 3.20 -4.17 -0.50
CA LYS A 101 2.02 -5.01 -0.77
C LYS A 101 1.94 -6.21 0.17
N LYS A 102 3.06 -6.87 0.46
CA LYS A 102 3.13 -7.99 1.41
C LYS A 102 2.75 -7.51 2.81
N LYS A 103 3.32 -6.39 3.27
CA LYS A 103 3.00 -5.75 4.55
C LYS A 103 1.51 -5.41 4.67
N LEU A 104 0.93 -4.72 3.68
CA LEU A 104 -0.49 -4.33 3.71
C LEU A 104 -1.42 -5.54 3.73
N LYS A 105 -1.12 -6.61 2.99
CA LYS A 105 -1.89 -7.86 3.03
C LYS A 105 -1.79 -8.53 4.41
N ALA A 106 -0.59 -8.60 4.98
CA ALA A 106 -0.38 -9.17 6.30
C ALA A 106 -1.15 -8.38 7.38
N ILE A 107 -1.06 -7.05 7.37
CA ILE A 107 -1.83 -6.18 8.28
C ILE A 107 -3.33 -6.47 8.18
N GLN A 108 -3.88 -6.52 6.96
CA GLN A 108 -5.30 -6.79 6.78
C GLN A 108 -5.70 -8.16 7.33
N GLN A 109 -4.89 -9.19 7.09
CA GLN A 109 -5.14 -10.54 7.59
C GLN A 109 -5.07 -10.61 9.12
N THR A 110 -4.05 -9.98 9.73
CA THR A 110 -3.89 -9.92 11.19
C THR A 110 -5.05 -9.18 11.84
N VAL A 111 -5.40 -7.99 11.33
CA VAL A 111 -6.53 -7.21 11.86
C VAL A 111 -7.85 -7.98 11.72
N ALA A 112 -8.10 -8.61 10.58
CA ALA A 112 -9.30 -9.44 10.39
C ALA A 112 -9.34 -10.61 11.37
N SER A 113 -8.20 -11.29 11.58
CA SER A 113 -8.09 -12.37 12.56
C SER A 113 -8.40 -11.88 13.97
N CYS A 114 -7.78 -10.78 14.43
CA CYS A 114 -8.01 -10.21 15.75
C CYS A 114 -9.47 -9.84 16.00
N ILE A 115 -10.15 -9.27 14.99
CA ILE A 115 -11.57 -8.92 15.09
C ILE A 115 -12.45 -10.18 15.12
N CYS A 116 -12.24 -11.14 14.21
CA CYS A 116 -13.06 -12.35 14.10
C CYS A 116 -12.92 -13.29 15.30
N THR A 117 -11.76 -13.28 15.96
CA THR A 117 -11.47 -14.08 17.17
C THR A 117 -11.74 -13.35 18.47
N ASN A 118 -12.28 -12.13 18.40
CA ASN A 118 -12.61 -11.28 19.54
C ASN A 118 -11.42 -11.06 20.51
N LEU A 119 -10.22 -10.88 19.97
CA LEU A 119 -9.00 -10.62 20.77
C LEU A 119 -8.89 -9.17 21.24
N ILE A 120 -9.75 -8.28 20.76
CA ILE A 120 -9.79 -6.87 21.15
C ILE A 120 -10.62 -6.74 22.43
N LEU A 121 -9.94 -6.57 23.55
CA LEU A 121 -10.55 -6.49 24.88
C LEU A 121 -10.58 -5.05 25.37
N SER A 122 -11.68 -4.62 25.97
CA SER A 122 -11.73 -3.34 26.68
C SER A 122 -11.16 -3.49 28.09
N GLN A 123 -10.11 -2.73 28.41
CA GLN A 123 -9.51 -2.68 29.76
C GLN A 123 -10.05 -1.50 30.59
N GLY A 124 -11.13 -0.86 30.15
CA GLY A 124 -11.67 0.36 30.76
C GLY A 124 -11.24 1.59 29.95
N PRO A 125 -10.10 2.25 30.25
CA PRO A 125 -9.70 3.48 29.56
C PRO A 125 -9.02 3.24 28.20
N PHE A 126 -8.66 1.99 27.87
CA PHE A 126 -8.03 1.64 26.59
C PHE A 126 -8.48 0.27 26.07
N LEU A 127 -8.31 0.07 24.76
CA LEU A 127 -8.46 -1.23 24.11
C LEU A 127 -7.13 -1.96 24.13
N TYR A 128 -7.17 -3.26 24.41
CA TYR A 128 -6.01 -4.14 24.48
C TYR A 128 -6.14 -5.27 23.46
N CYS A 129 -5.09 -5.49 22.69
CA CYS A 129 -4.94 -6.61 21.78
C CYS A 129 -3.47 -7.03 21.81
N HIS A 130 -3.19 -8.33 21.81
CA HIS A 130 -1.84 -8.86 21.78
C HIS A 130 -1.69 -9.82 20.59
N LEU A 131 -0.50 -9.83 20.00
CA LEU A 131 -0.14 -10.78 18.96
C LEU A 131 0.80 -11.80 19.59
N LEU A 132 0.47 -13.08 19.46
CA LEU A 132 1.37 -14.17 19.83
C LEU A 132 2.31 -14.42 18.65
N GLU A 133 3.56 -14.73 18.97
CA GLU A 133 4.63 -15.04 18.00
C GLU A 133 4.38 -16.36 17.26
#